data_AF-A0A431PW05-F1
#
_entry.id   AF-A0A431PW05-F1
#
_cell.length_a   1.000
_cell.length_b   1.000
_cell.length_c   1.000
_cell.angle_alpha   90.00
_cell.angle_beta   90.00
_cell.angle_gamma   90.00
#
_symmetry.space_group_name_H-M   'P 1'
#
loop_
_entity.id
_entity.type
_entity.pdbx_description
1 polymer ?
#
loop_
_entity_poly.entity_id
_entity_poly.type
_entity_poly.pdbx_seq_one_letter_code
_entity_poly.pdbx_strand_id
1 'polypeptide(L)'
;MPWKCRRRRCAWLAPGVAVLVGVALGGCAAPIGMLEPAPVPAPDATHLDILVATTRAASTDAGVLFSGERGEASLASFVVSIPSDERRQIGQVQWPRTLPPDPNTEFATLDIKRLSGSRQFESWLGRHADKNRRVLVFVHGFNTRFETALFSFAQIFHDSGAQAAPILFSWPSRGGVFNYVYDRESAAFSRDALEKLLRRLAASPDVREITVLAHSMGAWLTMESLRQMAIRDGRLPGKVQNVILASPDLDVDVFRAQFRSFGEKRPSIVVFLSRQDRALQLSRGIGGNVERLGAIDPSEQPWIGEKGVEVVDLSDTAGADPLRHSKFAQNPDVVRFLGEELINGASRAPPTGFGERMGELSTGVVQGVGGVAGIAVNAPIAIVDPDFRRAYADRLQQFREAVNSAVASGPDR
;
A
#
# COMPACT_ATOMS: atom_id res chain seq x y z
N MET A 1 -41.55 70.96 40.26
CA MET A 1 -40.09 70.72 40.19
C MET A 1 -39.69 69.76 41.31
N PRO A 2 -39.34 68.50 41.00
CA PRO A 2 -38.52 67.71 41.91
C PRO A 2 -37.29 67.08 41.21
N TRP A 3 -36.15 67.24 41.89
CA TRP A 3 -35.16 66.23 42.28
C TRP A 3 -34.45 65.36 41.23
N LYS A 4 -33.11 65.44 41.26
CA LYS A 4 -32.13 64.53 40.66
C LYS A 4 -32.08 63.19 41.43
N CYS A 5 -31.97 62.04 40.74
CA CYS A 5 -30.98 60.99 41.07
C CYS A 5 -30.80 59.87 40.01
N ARG A 6 -29.54 59.69 39.61
CA ARG A 6 -28.77 58.48 39.22
C ARG A 6 -29.29 57.35 38.30
N ARG A 7 -28.47 57.16 37.24
CA ARG A 7 -27.82 55.93 36.72
C ARG A 7 -28.70 54.74 36.30
N ARG A 8 -28.74 54.50 34.99
CA ARG A 8 -28.39 53.19 34.37
C ARG A 8 -27.70 53.44 33.02
N ARG A 9 -26.44 52.98 32.88
CA ARG A 9 -25.78 52.82 31.58
C ARG A 9 -26.22 51.46 31.05
N CYS A 10 -26.98 51.43 29.95
CA CYS A 10 -27.09 50.25 29.11
C CYS A 10 -26.30 50.56 27.84
N ALA A 11 -25.20 49.84 27.67
CA ALA A 11 -24.38 49.87 26.48
C ALA A 11 -25.18 49.30 25.31
N TRP A 12 -25.15 50.00 24.19
CA TRP A 12 -25.70 49.57 22.92
C TRP A 12 -24.90 48.36 22.42
N LEU A 13 -25.56 47.22 22.27
CA LEU A 13 -25.04 46.05 21.56
C LEU A 13 -25.04 46.37 20.06
N ALA A 14 -23.86 46.40 19.45
CA ALA A 14 -23.72 46.40 18.00
C ALA A 14 -24.17 45.04 17.43
N PRO A 15 -24.91 44.99 16.31
CA PRO A 15 -25.25 43.72 15.68
C PRO A 15 -24.01 43.18 14.94
N GLY A 16 -23.52 42.03 15.40
CA GLY A 16 -22.45 41.29 14.75
C GLY A 16 -22.91 40.70 13.41
N VAL A 17 -22.22 41.08 12.34
CA VAL A 17 -22.28 40.37 11.06
C VAL A 17 -21.37 39.15 11.19
N ALA A 18 -21.94 38.02 11.59
CA ALA A 18 -21.26 36.73 11.51
C ALA A 18 -21.27 36.27 10.04
N VAL A 19 -20.18 36.55 9.32
CA VAL A 19 -19.94 35.95 8.01
C VAL A 19 -19.58 34.48 8.22
N LEU A 20 -20.57 33.60 8.05
CA LEU A 20 -20.38 32.16 7.90
C LEU A 20 -19.64 31.90 6.58
N VAL A 21 -18.31 31.84 6.63
CA VAL A 21 -17.50 31.29 5.55
C VAL A 21 -17.68 29.77 5.58
N GLY A 22 -18.63 29.27 4.78
CA GLY A 22 -18.74 27.85 4.47
C GLY A 22 -17.53 27.42 3.65
N VAL A 23 -16.51 26.89 4.33
CA VAL A 23 -15.41 26.19 3.66
C VAL A 23 -15.97 24.85 3.17
N ALA A 24 -16.36 24.79 1.91
CA ALA A 24 -16.57 23.53 1.21
C ALA A 24 -15.22 22.82 1.06
N LEU A 25 -14.90 21.95 2.01
CA LEU A 25 -13.81 21.00 1.90
C LEU A 25 -14.21 19.93 0.88
N GLY A 26 -14.04 20.24 -0.41
CA GLY A 26 -14.05 19.25 -1.48
C GLY A 26 -12.81 18.37 -1.36
N GLY A 27 -12.82 17.43 -0.42
CA GLY A 27 -11.81 16.37 -0.35
C GLY A 27 -11.93 15.51 -1.61
N CYS A 28 -10.87 15.45 -2.41
CA CYS A 28 -10.75 14.52 -3.53
C CYS A 28 -10.64 13.09 -3.01
N ALA A 29 -11.76 12.49 -2.63
CA ALA A 29 -11.89 11.06 -2.48
C ALA A 29 -12.29 10.48 -3.85
N ALA A 30 -11.68 9.38 -4.27
CA ALA A 30 -12.10 8.67 -5.47
C ALA A 30 -13.61 8.34 -5.37
N PRO A 31 -14.39 8.53 -6.45
CA PRO A 31 -15.84 8.37 -6.41
C PRO A 31 -16.22 6.91 -6.08
N ILE A 32 -17.09 6.70 -5.09
CA ILE A 32 -17.66 5.38 -4.77
C ILE A 32 -18.43 4.90 -6.00
N GLY A 33 -18.20 3.64 -6.45
CA GLY A 33 -18.84 3.08 -7.65
C GLY A 33 -17.87 2.62 -8.75
N MET A 34 -16.56 2.88 -8.63
CA MET A 34 -15.57 2.50 -9.67
C MET A 34 -15.35 0.98 -9.86
N LEU A 35 -15.90 0.17 -8.95
CA LEU A 35 -15.88 -1.28 -9.06
C LEU A 35 -17.09 -1.83 -9.81
N GLU A 36 -18.10 -1.00 -10.11
CA GLU A 36 -19.17 -1.41 -11.01
C GLU A 36 -18.60 -1.62 -12.42
N PRO A 37 -18.88 -2.77 -13.06
CA PRO A 37 -18.37 -3.05 -14.39
C PRO A 37 -18.74 -1.97 -15.41
N ALA A 38 -17.73 -1.45 -16.12
CA ALA A 38 -17.93 -0.47 -17.17
C ALA A 38 -18.73 -1.09 -18.34
N PRO A 39 -19.70 -0.37 -18.92
CA PRO A 39 -20.61 -0.93 -19.91
C PRO A 39 -19.99 -1.09 -21.30
N VAL A 40 -18.86 -0.43 -21.59
CA VAL A 40 -18.23 -0.42 -22.93
C VAL A 40 -16.75 -0.76 -22.81
N PRO A 41 -16.28 -1.85 -23.45
CA PRO A 41 -14.85 -2.16 -23.50
C PRO A 41 -14.11 -1.19 -24.44
N ALA A 42 -12.84 -0.89 -24.13
CA ALA A 42 -11.95 -0.12 -25.00
C ALA A 42 -11.04 -1.06 -25.80
N PRO A 43 -11.14 -1.13 -27.14
CA PRO A 43 -10.39 -2.10 -27.95
C PRO A 43 -8.87 -2.00 -27.82
N ASP A 44 -8.35 -0.78 -27.61
CA ASP A 44 -6.92 -0.50 -27.50
C ASP A 44 -6.40 -0.63 -26.05
N ALA A 45 -7.29 -0.91 -25.09
CA ALA A 45 -6.91 -1.05 -23.69
C ALA A 45 -6.37 -2.44 -23.39
N THR A 46 -5.49 -2.51 -22.40
CA THR A 46 -5.04 -3.80 -21.85
C THR A 46 -6.05 -4.28 -20.82
N HIS A 47 -6.45 -5.55 -20.93
CA HIS A 47 -7.34 -6.20 -19.96
C HIS A 47 -6.53 -7.17 -19.09
N LEU A 48 -6.45 -6.89 -17.80
CA LEU A 48 -5.70 -7.67 -16.83
C LEU A 48 -6.67 -8.41 -15.90
N ASP A 49 -6.71 -9.74 -15.96
CA ASP A 49 -7.44 -10.59 -15.01
C ASP A 49 -6.55 -10.82 -13.76
N ILE A 50 -6.98 -10.27 -12.62
CA ILE A 50 -6.27 -10.30 -11.34
C ILE A 50 -7.01 -11.20 -10.37
N LEU A 51 -6.32 -12.19 -9.81
CA LEU A 51 -6.84 -12.94 -8.68
C LEU A 51 -6.68 -12.12 -7.40
N VAL A 52 -7.76 -11.96 -6.65
CA VAL A 52 -7.77 -11.26 -5.37
C VAL A 52 -8.06 -12.25 -4.25
N ALA A 53 -7.14 -12.34 -3.30
CA ALA A 53 -7.37 -12.96 -2.01
C ALA A 53 -7.52 -11.86 -0.97
N THR A 54 -8.61 -11.87 -0.20
CA THR A 54 -8.90 -10.78 0.74
C THR A 54 -9.49 -11.25 2.05
N THR A 55 -9.14 -10.56 3.13
CA THR A 55 -9.72 -10.67 4.47
C THR A 55 -10.63 -9.49 4.79
N ARG A 56 -11.00 -8.68 3.79
CA ARG A 56 -11.99 -7.61 3.92
C ARG A 56 -13.39 -8.18 4.01
N ALA A 57 -14.24 -7.58 4.84
CA ALA A 57 -15.66 -7.87 4.88
C ALA A 57 -16.30 -7.50 3.55
N ALA A 58 -17.10 -8.42 3.01
CA ALA A 58 -17.90 -8.16 1.83
C ALA A 58 -18.89 -7.02 2.10
N SER A 59 -19.08 -6.15 1.11
CA SER A 59 -20.12 -5.14 1.10
C SER A 59 -21.28 -5.60 0.22
N THR A 60 -22.51 -5.22 0.59
CA THR A 60 -23.68 -5.37 -0.27
C THR A 60 -23.76 -4.26 -1.32
N ASP A 61 -22.98 -3.19 -1.16
CA ASP A 61 -22.84 -2.12 -2.14
C ASP A 61 -21.93 -2.59 -3.30
N ALA A 62 -22.48 -2.63 -4.51
CA ALA A 62 -21.79 -3.05 -5.73
C ALA A 62 -20.62 -2.13 -6.10
N GLY A 63 -20.67 -0.86 -5.69
CA GLY A 63 -19.61 0.12 -5.88
C GLY A 63 -18.44 -0.02 -4.91
N VAL A 64 -18.59 -0.84 -3.85
CA VAL A 64 -17.58 -1.05 -2.80
C VAL A 64 -17.05 -2.48 -2.79
N LEU A 65 -17.93 -3.49 -2.89
CA LEU A 65 -17.70 -4.94 -2.88
C LEU A 65 -16.97 -5.53 -1.65
N PHE A 66 -15.89 -4.90 -1.21
CA PHE A 66 -15.05 -5.23 -0.07
C PHE A 66 -14.73 -3.96 0.70
N SER A 67 -15.15 -3.91 1.96
CA SER A 67 -15.03 -2.72 2.80
C SER A 67 -13.63 -2.58 3.44
N GLY A 68 -13.46 -1.55 4.25
CA GLY A 68 -12.30 -1.41 5.14
C GLY A 68 -12.35 -2.30 6.38
N GLU A 69 -13.45 -3.04 6.60
CA GLU A 69 -13.65 -3.85 7.79
C GLU A 69 -13.10 -5.28 7.66
N ARG A 70 -12.79 -5.91 8.79
CA ARG A 70 -12.35 -7.31 8.84
C ARG A 70 -13.49 -8.26 8.51
N GLY A 71 -13.20 -9.26 7.68
CA GLY A 71 -14.13 -10.32 7.32
C GLY A 71 -13.43 -11.66 7.16
N GLU A 72 -14.21 -12.66 6.76
CA GLU A 72 -13.67 -13.97 6.42
C GLU A 72 -12.82 -13.91 5.15
N ALA A 73 -11.79 -14.76 5.09
CA ALA A 73 -10.94 -14.86 3.91
C ALA A 73 -11.77 -15.34 2.71
N SER A 74 -11.70 -14.60 1.60
CA SER A 74 -12.45 -14.88 0.38
C SER A 74 -11.59 -14.67 -0.86
N LEU A 75 -12.07 -15.21 -2.00
CA LEU A 75 -11.40 -15.13 -3.30
C LEU A 75 -12.35 -14.51 -4.33
N ALA A 76 -11.79 -13.71 -5.22
CA ALA A 76 -12.48 -13.19 -6.40
C ALA A 76 -11.46 -12.98 -7.53
N SER A 77 -11.91 -12.90 -8.77
CA SER A 77 -11.11 -12.39 -9.88
C SER A 77 -11.73 -11.12 -10.45
N PHE A 78 -10.88 -10.19 -10.87
CA PHE A 78 -11.26 -8.89 -11.42
C PHE A 78 -10.58 -8.70 -12.76
N VAL A 79 -11.34 -8.40 -13.81
CA VAL A 79 -10.77 -7.94 -15.08
C VAL A 79 -10.70 -6.42 -15.03
N VAL A 80 -9.49 -5.88 -14.99
CA VAL A 80 -9.22 -4.43 -14.98
C VAL A 80 -8.80 -3.98 -16.37
N SER A 81 -9.43 -2.92 -16.88
CA SER A 81 -9.02 -2.21 -18.08
C SER A 81 -7.98 -1.16 -17.74
N ILE A 82 -6.90 -1.13 -18.51
CA ILE A 82 -5.82 -0.16 -18.42
C ILE A 82 -5.72 0.55 -19.77
N PRO A 83 -5.89 1.88 -19.84
CA PRO A 83 -5.78 2.62 -21.10
C PRO A 83 -4.45 2.37 -21.81
N SER A 84 -4.43 2.51 -23.14
CA SER A 84 -3.20 2.43 -23.92
C SER A 84 -2.15 3.43 -23.42
N ASP A 85 -0.87 3.08 -23.48
CA ASP A 85 0.25 3.93 -23.04
C ASP A 85 0.25 5.32 -23.71
N GLU A 86 -0.27 5.44 -24.93
CA GLU A 86 -0.42 6.71 -25.66
C GLU A 86 -1.45 7.67 -25.06
N ARG A 87 -2.40 7.17 -24.26
CA ARG A 87 -3.53 7.92 -23.70
C ARG A 87 -3.44 8.10 -22.19
N ARG A 88 -2.35 7.66 -21.57
CA ARG A 88 -2.18 7.71 -20.11
C ARG A 88 -0.78 8.14 -19.71
N GLN A 89 -0.63 8.44 -18.43
CA GLN A 89 0.67 8.68 -17.83
C GLN A 89 1.15 7.40 -17.14
N ILE A 90 2.24 6.82 -17.64
CA ILE A 90 2.93 5.67 -17.03
C ILE A 90 3.37 6.04 -15.60
N GLY A 91 3.26 5.08 -14.68
CA GLY A 91 3.54 5.29 -13.26
C GLY A 91 2.35 5.89 -12.48
N GLN A 92 1.19 6.09 -13.12
CA GLN A 92 0.01 6.65 -12.48
C GLN A 92 -1.25 5.88 -12.83
N VAL A 93 -2.16 5.80 -11.86
CA VAL A 93 -3.53 5.35 -12.09
C VAL A 93 -4.35 6.55 -12.55
N GLN A 94 -4.94 6.45 -13.74
CA GLN A 94 -5.90 7.44 -14.24
C GLN A 94 -7.27 7.13 -13.63
N TRP A 95 -7.57 7.80 -12.53
CA TRP A 95 -8.81 7.62 -11.79
C TRP A 95 -10.03 8.16 -12.54
N PRO A 96 -11.19 7.47 -12.46
CA PRO A 96 -12.44 7.96 -13.02
C PRO A 96 -12.84 9.31 -12.44
N ARG A 97 -13.08 10.30 -13.30
CA ARG A 97 -13.59 11.63 -12.87
C ARG A 97 -15.10 11.62 -12.66
N THR A 98 -15.79 10.81 -13.45
CA THR A 98 -17.23 10.58 -13.41
C THR A 98 -17.52 9.10 -13.57
N LEU A 99 -18.67 8.64 -13.10
CA LEU A 99 -19.11 7.26 -13.29
C LEU A 99 -20.22 7.18 -14.35
N PRO A 100 -20.26 6.13 -15.19
CA PRO A 100 -19.28 5.05 -15.28
C PRO A 100 -17.92 5.52 -15.86
N PRO A 101 -16.81 4.81 -15.58
CA PRO A 101 -15.48 5.17 -16.09
C PRO A 101 -15.40 5.01 -17.62
N ASP A 102 -14.54 5.78 -18.28
CA ASP A 102 -14.19 5.59 -19.70
C ASP A 102 -12.91 4.76 -19.85
N PRO A 103 -12.99 3.47 -20.25
CA PRO A 103 -11.81 2.60 -20.30
C PRO A 103 -10.77 3.01 -21.37
N ASN A 104 -11.08 3.98 -22.24
CA ASN A 104 -10.13 4.52 -23.21
C ASN A 104 -9.12 5.49 -22.58
N THR A 105 -9.47 6.09 -21.44
CA THR A 105 -8.69 7.17 -20.81
C THR A 105 -8.50 6.97 -19.30
N GLU A 106 -9.29 6.09 -18.68
CA GLU A 106 -9.32 5.84 -17.24
C GLU A 106 -9.23 4.33 -16.94
N PHE A 107 -8.75 4.00 -15.74
CA PHE A 107 -8.80 2.62 -15.24
C PHE A 107 -10.25 2.25 -14.94
N ALA A 108 -10.64 1.04 -15.32
CA ALA A 108 -12.01 0.58 -15.14
C ALA A 108 -12.06 -0.90 -14.74
N THR A 109 -13.08 -1.27 -13.97
CA THR A 109 -13.42 -2.68 -13.76
C THR A 109 -14.32 -3.13 -14.92
N LEU A 110 -14.03 -4.28 -15.54
CA LEU A 110 -14.81 -4.83 -16.66
C LEU A 110 -15.61 -6.07 -16.28
N ASP A 111 -15.07 -6.89 -15.37
CA ASP A 111 -15.73 -8.13 -14.93
C ASP A 111 -15.28 -8.49 -13.51
N ILE A 112 -16.19 -9.11 -12.75
CA ILE A 112 -15.95 -9.53 -11.37
C ILE A 112 -16.54 -10.91 -11.17
N LYS A 113 -15.71 -11.86 -10.71
CA LYS A 113 -16.14 -13.22 -10.42
C LYS A 113 -15.73 -13.61 -9.01
N ARG A 114 -16.69 -13.79 -8.10
CA ARG A 114 -16.42 -14.41 -6.79
C ARG A 114 -16.02 -15.87 -6.99
N LEU A 115 -14.89 -16.27 -6.44
CA LEU A 115 -14.37 -17.62 -6.58
C LEU A 115 -14.67 -18.44 -5.33
N SER A 116 -15.26 -19.62 -5.53
CA SER A 116 -15.66 -20.52 -4.46
C SER A 116 -14.89 -21.83 -4.50
N GLY A 117 -14.27 -22.18 -3.37
CA GLY A 117 -13.60 -23.47 -3.18
C GLY A 117 -12.29 -23.62 -3.94
N SER A 118 -11.65 -24.78 -3.76
CA SER A 118 -10.30 -24.98 -4.25
C SER A 118 -10.23 -25.07 -5.78
N ARG A 119 -11.20 -25.72 -6.42
CA ARG A 119 -11.20 -25.98 -7.86
C ARG A 119 -11.14 -24.72 -8.71
N GLN A 120 -11.88 -23.67 -8.34
CA GLN A 120 -11.94 -22.43 -9.12
C GLN A 120 -10.61 -21.66 -9.07
N PHE A 121 -9.94 -21.67 -7.93
CA PHE A 121 -8.61 -21.08 -7.79
C PHE A 121 -7.55 -21.85 -8.60
N GLU A 122 -7.53 -23.19 -8.55
CA GLU A 122 -6.57 -23.95 -9.37
C GLU A 122 -6.87 -23.77 -10.86
N SER A 123 -8.15 -23.71 -11.24
CA SER A 123 -8.55 -23.42 -12.63
C SER A 123 -8.16 -22.00 -13.07
N TRP A 124 -8.21 -21.01 -12.17
CA TRP A 124 -7.70 -19.68 -12.47
C TRP A 124 -6.18 -19.71 -12.65
N LEU A 125 -5.44 -20.37 -11.75
CA LEU A 125 -3.99 -20.52 -11.87
C LEU A 125 -3.59 -21.22 -13.17
N GLY A 126 -4.19 -22.36 -13.50
CA GLY A 126 -3.87 -23.10 -14.72
C GLY A 126 -4.14 -22.32 -16.02
N ARG A 127 -5.06 -21.34 -16.00
CA ARG A 127 -5.31 -20.43 -17.14
C ARG A 127 -4.31 -19.29 -17.25
N HIS A 128 -3.73 -18.85 -16.14
CA HIS A 128 -2.84 -17.68 -16.06
C HIS A 128 -1.37 -18.04 -15.87
N ALA A 129 -1.07 -19.32 -15.63
CA ALA A 129 0.28 -19.81 -15.54
C ALA A 129 0.97 -19.70 -16.90
N ASP A 130 2.00 -18.85 -16.97
CA ASP A 130 2.87 -18.78 -18.14
C ASP A 130 3.73 -20.05 -18.25
N LYS A 131 4.53 -20.16 -19.32
CA LYS A 131 5.48 -21.27 -19.50
C LYS A 131 6.44 -21.46 -18.32
N ASN A 132 6.70 -20.38 -17.58
CA ASN A 132 7.60 -20.38 -16.43
C ASN A 132 6.89 -20.67 -15.11
N ARG A 133 5.55 -20.70 -15.11
CA ARG A 133 4.67 -20.92 -13.94
C ARG A 133 4.99 -19.95 -12.80
N ARG A 134 5.20 -18.67 -13.15
CA ARG A 134 5.51 -17.61 -12.19
C ARG A 134 4.25 -16.97 -11.65
N VAL A 135 4.28 -16.59 -10.39
CA VAL A 135 3.21 -15.85 -9.72
C VAL A 135 3.80 -14.61 -9.05
N LEU A 136 3.15 -13.47 -9.24
CA LEU A 136 3.44 -12.24 -8.50
C LEU A 136 2.33 -11.97 -7.50
N VAL A 137 2.65 -12.04 -6.21
CA VAL A 137 1.73 -11.68 -5.13
C VAL A 137 2.02 -10.26 -4.67
N PHE A 138 1.07 -9.34 -4.82
CA PHE A 138 1.17 -7.98 -4.29
C PHE A 138 0.44 -7.83 -2.96
N VAL A 139 1.10 -7.22 -1.98
CA VAL A 139 0.56 -6.92 -0.65
C VAL A 139 0.61 -5.41 -0.43
N HIS A 140 -0.56 -4.76 -0.42
CA HIS A 140 -0.65 -3.31 -0.33
C HIS A 140 -0.27 -2.75 1.06
N GLY A 141 -0.05 -1.43 1.12
CA GLY A 141 0.30 -0.70 2.33
C GLY A 141 -0.88 -0.16 3.15
N PHE A 142 -0.55 0.69 4.13
CA PHE A 142 -1.49 1.43 4.97
C PHE A 142 -2.35 2.42 4.16
N ASN A 143 -3.47 2.88 4.72
CA ASN A 143 -4.30 3.94 4.13
C ASN A 143 -4.78 3.61 2.70
N THR A 144 -5.15 2.35 2.46
CA THR A 144 -5.45 1.84 1.13
C THR A 144 -6.86 1.24 1.09
N ARG A 145 -7.75 1.85 0.32
CA ARG A 145 -9.08 1.27 0.01
C ARG A 145 -8.94 0.12 -0.98
N PHE A 146 -9.97 -0.70 -1.14
CA PHE A 146 -9.90 -1.92 -1.96
C PHE A 146 -9.59 -1.61 -3.43
N GLU A 147 -10.33 -0.68 -4.01
CA GLU A 147 -10.12 -0.16 -5.36
C GLU A 147 -8.70 0.39 -5.60
N THR A 148 -8.11 1.01 -4.58
CA THR A 148 -6.78 1.60 -4.61
C THR A 148 -5.75 0.51 -4.67
N ALA A 149 -5.88 -0.53 -3.84
CA ALA A 149 -5.03 -1.70 -3.93
C ALA A 149 -5.14 -2.39 -5.30
N LEU A 150 -6.37 -2.51 -5.85
CA LEU A 150 -6.62 -3.18 -7.12
C LEU A 150 -6.01 -2.42 -8.31
N PHE A 151 -6.34 -1.14 -8.48
CA PHE A 151 -5.87 -0.37 -9.63
C PHE A 151 -4.38 -0.01 -9.53
N SER A 152 -3.85 0.25 -8.33
CA SER A 152 -2.40 0.41 -8.17
C SER A 152 -1.65 -0.86 -8.51
N PHE A 153 -2.15 -2.04 -8.13
CA PHE A 153 -1.51 -3.29 -8.54
C PHE A 153 -1.60 -3.51 -10.05
N ALA A 154 -2.75 -3.24 -10.66
CA ALA A 154 -2.93 -3.33 -12.10
C ALA A 154 -1.92 -2.43 -12.84
N GLN A 155 -1.75 -1.19 -12.38
CA GLN A 155 -0.77 -0.24 -12.90
C GLN A 155 0.67 -0.76 -12.75
N ILE A 156 1.08 -1.17 -11.54
CA ILE A 156 2.43 -1.69 -11.30
C ILE A 156 2.72 -2.91 -12.17
N PHE A 157 1.77 -3.84 -12.26
CA PHE A 157 1.91 -5.07 -13.03
C PHE A 157 2.07 -4.78 -14.53
N HIS A 158 1.22 -3.92 -15.09
CA HIS A 158 1.24 -3.55 -16.49
C HIS A 158 2.49 -2.73 -16.84
N ASP A 159 2.79 -1.70 -16.07
CA ASP A 159 3.91 -0.77 -16.34
C ASP A 159 5.26 -1.46 -16.19
N SER A 160 5.37 -2.51 -15.38
CA SER A 160 6.59 -3.29 -15.24
C SER A 160 6.78 -4.30 -16.37
N GLY A 161 5.75 -4.60 -17.16
CA GLY A 161 5.80 -5.69 -18.13
C GLY A 161 5.97 -7.06 -17.46
N ALA A 162 5.42 -7.22 -16.24
CA ALA A 162 5.51 -8.47 -15.48
C ALA A 162 4.93 -9.66 -16.26
N GLN A 163 5.69 -10.76 -16.31
CA GLN A 163 5.34 -12.02 -16.95
C GLN A 163 5.12 -13.11 -15.89
N ALA A 164 4.05 -12.94 -15.11
CA ALA A 164 3.63 -13.83 -14.04
C ALA A 164 2.11 -13.77 -13.88
N ALA A 165 1.50 -14.75 -13.20
CA ALA A 165 0.09 -14.63 -12.83
C ALA A 165 -0.09 -13.54 -11.74
N PRO A 166 -0.94 -12.52 -11.95
CA PRO A 166 -1.12 -11.41 -11.02
C PRO A 166 -2.07 -11.77 -9.87
N ILE A 167 -1.57 -11.74 -8.64
CA ILE A 167 -2.37 -12.00 -7.43
C ILE A 167 -2.26 -10.82 -6.47
N LEU A 168 -3.40 -10.20 -6.14
CA LEU A 168 -3.50 -9.21 -5.08
C LEU A 168 -3.90 -9.90 -3.76
N PHE A 169 -3.12 -9.67 -2.70
CA PHE A 169 -3.56 -9.91 -1.34
C PHE A 169 -4.03 -8.58 -0.71
N SER A 170 -5.35 -8.45 -0.50
CA SER A 170 -5.97 -7.24 0.03
C SER A 170 -6.43 -7.43 1.48
N TRP A 171 -5.79 -6.76 2.43
CA TRP A 171 -6.12 -6.80 3.85
C TRP A 171 -6.94 -5.57 4.28
N PRO A 172 -7.67 -5.58 5.41
CA PRO A 172 -8.59 -4.51 5.77
C PRO A 172 -7.86 -3.24 6.19
N SER A 173 -7.86 -2.26 5.29
CA SER A 173 -7.49 -0.89 5.58
C SER A 173 -8.69 0.02 5.35
N ARG A 174 -8.93 0.94 6.30
CA ARG A 174 -10.02 1.92 6.23
C ARG A 174 -9.74 3.10 5.29
N GLY A 175 -8.53 3.18 4.71
CA GLY A 175 -8.21 4.26 3.78
C GLY A 175 -8.20 5.64 4.43
N GLY A 176 -7.85 5.73 5.72
CA GLY A 176 -7.67 7.02 6.40
C GLY A 176 -6.45 7.06 7.31
N VAL A 177 -5.73 8.18 7.32
CA VAL A 177 -4.51 8.41 8.13
C VAL A 177 -4.72 8.21 9.64
N PHE A 178 -5.92 8.52 10.13
CA PHE A 178 -6.27 8.37 11.55
C PHE A 178 -6.55 6.92 11.95
N ASN A 179 -6.64 6.00 10.99
CA ASN A 179 -6.92 4.59 11.22
C ASN A 179 -5.65 3.75 11.41
N TYR A 180 -4.47 4.35 11.57
CA TYR A 180 -3.19 3.63 11.67
C TYR A 180 -3.21 2.44 12.63
N VAL A 181 -3.71 2.62 13.85
CA VAL A 181 -3.80 1.54 14.84
C VAL A 181 -4.73 0.43 14.36
N TYR A 182 -5.93 0.80 13.87
CA TYR A 182 -6.88 -0.18 13.34
C TYR A 182 -6.27 -0.99 12.19
N ASP A 183 -5.67 -0.29 11.21
CA ASP A 183 -5.06 -0.89 10.03
C ASP A 183 -3.90 -1.82 10.43
N ARG A 184 -3.06 -1.43 11.41
CA ARG A 184 -1.99 -2.29 11.93
C ARG A 184 -2.53 -3.58 12.55
N GLU A 185 -3.54 -3.48 13.39
CA GLU A 185 -4.19 -4.66 13.97
C GLU A 185 -4.93 -5.50 12.91
N SER A 186 -5.43 -4.88 11.84
CA SER A 186 -6.08 -5.56 10.71
C SER A 186 -5.08 -6.25 9.78
N ALA A 187 -3.89 -5.68 9.59
CA ALA A 187 -2.76 -6.35 8.97
C ALA A 187 -2.40 -7.59 9.80
N ALA A 188 -2.25 -7.45 11.12
CA ALA A 188 -1.98 -8.56 12.03
C ALA A 188 -3.07 -9.66 11.97
N PHE A 189 -4.34 -9.28 11.90
CA PHE A 189 -5.47 -10.19 11.69
C PHE A 189 -5.34 -11.01 10.38
N SER A 190 -4.72 -10.44 9.36
CA SER A 190 -4.65 -11.02 8.02
C SER A 190 -3.46 -11.97 7.79
N ARG A 191 -2.55 -12.11 8.77
CA ARG A 191 -1.34 -12.95 8.69
C ARG A 191 -1.64 -14.39 8.29
N ASP A 192 -2.61 -15.01 8.95
CA ASP A 192 -2.98 -16.40 8.69
C ASP A 192 -3.54 -16.61 7.28
N ALA A 193 -4.25 -15.63 6.74
CA ALA A 193 -4.79 -15.71 5.39
C ALA A 193 -3.68 -15.56 4.33
N LEU A 194 -2.70 -14.68 4.56
CA LEU A 194 -1.53 -14.55 3.68
C LEU A 194 -0.68 -15.82 3.71
N GLU A 195 -0.42 -16.39 4.90
CA GLU A 195 0.24 -17.70 5.04
C GLU A 195 -0.50 -18.77 4.23
N LYS A 196 -1.83 -18.87 4.40
CA LYS A 196 -2.65 -19.86 3.68
C LYS A 196 -2.55 -19.69 2.16
N LEU A 197 -2.60 -18.45 1.66
CA LEU A 197 -2.40 -18.16 0.24
C LEU A 197 -1.03 -18.64 -0.25
N LEU A 198 0.05 -18.25 0.42
CA LEU A 198 1.42 -18.60 0.02
C LEU A 198 1.66 -20.11 0.07
N ARG A 199 1.16 -20.81 1.09
CA ARG A 199 1.19 -22.28 1.17
C ARG A 199 0.47 -22.93 0.01
N ARG A 200 -0.72 -22.41 -0.30
CA ARG A 200 -1.55 -22.93 -1.37
C ARG A 200 -0.88 -22.78 -2.73
N LEU A 201 -0.33 -21.60 -3.02
CA LEU A 201 0.48 -21.36 -4.21
C LEU A 201 1.70 -22.29 -4.25
N ALA A 202 2.40 -22.46 -3.13
CA ALA A 202 3.57 -23.33 -3.09
C ALA A 202 3.23 -24.81 -3.35
N ALA A 203 2.04 -25.26 -2.94
CA ALA A 203 1.56 -26.62 -3.16
C ALA A 203 1.07 -26.88 -4.61
N SER A 204 0.65 -25.83 -5.33
CA SER A 204 0.08 -25.99 -6.67
C SER A 204 1.12 -26.42 -7.72
N PRO A 205 0.83 -27.42 -8.57
CA PRO A 205 1.72 -27.83 -9.65
C PRO A 205 1.83 -26.78 -10.77
N ASP A 206 0.87 -25.87 -10.87
CA ASP A 206 0.83 -24.78 -11.85
C ASP A 206 1.70 -23.59 -11.43
N VAL A 207 2.34 -23.67 -10.27
CA VAL A 207 3.26 -22.66 -9.74
C VAL A 207 4.64 -23.29 -9.57
N ARG A 208 5.64 -22.67 -10.18
CA ARG A 208 7.07 -23.01 -10.00
C ARG A 208 7.77 -21.99 -9.12
N GLU A 209 7.32 -20.74 -9.17
CA GLU A 209 7.97 -19.62 -8.52
C GLU A 209 6.97 -18.58 -8.04
N ILE A 210 7.19 -18.10 -6.81
CA ILE A 210 6.41 -17.07 -6.15
C ILE A 210 7.36 -15.91 -5.84
N THR A 211 7.03 -14.75 -6.40
CA THR A 211 7.60 -13.46 -6.02
C THR A 211 6.55 -12.69 -5.23
N VAL A 212 6.92 -12.15 -4.06
CA VAL A 212 6.03 -11.30 -3.26
C VAL A 212 6.51 -9.87 -3.33
N LEU A 213 5.68 -8.95 -3.80
CA LEU A 213 5.92 -7.50 -3.75
C LEU A 213 5.05 -6.90 -2.65
N ALA A 214 5.67 -6.34 -1.62
CA ALA A 214 4.97 -5.83 -0.46
C ALA A 214 5.34 -4.36 -0.20
N HIS A 215 4.33 -3.49 -0.09
CA HIS A 215 4.53 -2.06 0.11
C HIS A 215 4.25 -1.64 1.56
N SER A 216 5.09 -0.78 2.12
CA SER A 216 4.84 -0.10 3.40
C SER A 216 4.49 -1.10 4.53
N MET A 217 3.36 -0.93 5.21
CA MET A 217 2.86 -1.85 6.24
C MET A 217 2.59 -3.28 5.73
N GLY A 218 2.37 -3.46 4.42
CA GLY A 218 2.27 -4.76 3.77
C GLY A 218 3.59 -5.55 3.84
N ALA A 219 4.74 -4.86 3.90
CA ALA A 219 6.04 -5.48 4.10
C ALA A 219 6.16 -6.14 5.49
N TRP A 220 5.69 -5.44 6.53
CA TRP A 220 5.62 -6.00 7.89
C TRP A 220 4.73 -7.25 7.92
N LEU A 221 3.54 -7.19 7.32
CA LEU A 221 2.61 -8.32 7.23
C LEU A 221 3.24 -9.52 6.50
N THR A 222 3.92 -9.25 5.39
CA THR A 222 4.60 -10.27 4.60
C THR A 222 5.70 -10.96 5.40
N MET A 223 6.61 -10.19 6.00
CA MET A 223 7.71 -10.72 6.80
C MET A 223 7.22 -11.52 8.01
N GLU A 224 6.16 -11.05 8.68
CA GLU A 224 5.59 -11.78 9.81
C GLU A 224 4.91 -13.09 9.38
N SER A 225 4.23 -13.10 8.24
CA SER A 225 3.61 -14.32 7.69
C SER A 225 4.66 -15.36 7.28
N LEU A 226 5.76 -14.92 6.66
CA LEU A 226 6.89 -15.79 6.34
C LEU A 226 7.57 -16.32 7.61
N ARG A 227 7.79 -15.48 8.62
CA ARG A 227 8.35 -15.91 9.91
C ARG A 227 7.46 -16.97 10.56
N GLN A 228 6.15 -16.75 10.56
CA GLN A 228 5.18 -17.71 11.10
C GLN A 228 5.27 -19.07 10.38
N MET A 229 5.38 -19.06 9.05
CA MET A 229 5.58 -20.27 8.26
C MET A 229 6.90 -20.97 8.59
N ALA A 230 8.00 -20.21 8.70
CA ALA A 230 9.32 -20.75 9.04
C ALA A 230 9.33 -21.40 10.43
N ILE A 231 8.68 -20.78 11.42
CA ILE A 231 8.55 -21.34 12.78
C ILE A 231 7.68 -22.60 12.78
N ARG A 232 6.54 -22.57 12.08
CA ARG A 232 5.59 -23.68 12.06
C ARG A 232 6.14 -24.91 11.33
N ASP A 233 6.84 -24.70 10.22
CA ASP A 233 7.30 -25.80 9.34
C ASP A 233 8.79 -26.11 9.47
N GLY A 234 9.53 -25.31 10.25
CA GLY A 234 11.00 -25.35 10.32
C GLY A 234 11.70 -24.85 9.05
N ARG A 235 10.95 -24.37 8.05
CA ARG A 235 11.48 -23.84 6.77
C ARG A 235 10.42 -23.05 6.01
N LEU A 236 10.86 -22.22 5.08
CA LEU A 236 9.99 -21.62 4.08
C LEU A 236 9.73 -22.57 2.89
N PRO A 237 8.60 -22.44 2.18
CA PRO A 237 8.39 -23.17 0.94
C PRO A 237 9.42 -22.75 -0.12
N GLY A 238 10.13 -23.71 -0.72
CA GLY A 238 11.19 -23.41 -1.68
C GLY A 238 10.75 -22.73 -2.98
N LYS A 239 9.43 -22.60 -3.22
CA LYS A 239 8.87 -21.84 -4.34
C LYS A 239 8.77 -20.34 -4.06
N VAL A 240 8.78 -19.91 -2.80
CA VAL A 240 8.91 -18.49 -2.44
C VAL A 240 10.38 -18.13 -2.61
N GLN A 241 10.72 -17.58 -3.79
CA GLN A 241 12.10 -17.34 -4.19
C GLN A 241 12.50 -15.88 -3.97
N ASN A 242 11.59 -14.93 -4.22
CA ASN A 242 11.87 -13.50 -4.16
C ASN A 242 10.84 -12.77 -3.29
N VAL A 243 11.31 -11.86 -2.44
CA VAL A 243 10.50 -10.97 -1.61
C VAL A 243 10.99 -9.54 -1.79
N ILE A 244 10.16 -8.69 -2.36
CA ILE A 244 10.45 -7.31 -2.67
C ILE A 244 9.71 -6.44 -1.67
N LEU A 245 10.44 -5.73 -0.83
CA LEU A 245 9.92 -4.84 0.21
C LEU A 245 10.08 -3.40 -0.26
N ALA A 246 8.98 -2.76 -0.65
CA ALA A 246 8.97 -1.38 -1.13
C ALA A 246 8.60 -0.40 -0.01
N SER A 247 9.51 0.55 0.27
CA SER A 247 9.38 1.53 1.36
C SER A 247 8.84 0.92 2.67
N PRO A 248 9.45 -0.17 3.19
CA PRO A 248 8.85 -0.95 4.27
C PRO A 248 8.67 -0.15 5.57
N ASP A 249 7.43 -0.11 6.06
CA ASP A 249 7.10 0.35 7.42
C ASP A 249 7.31 -0.80 8.41
N LEU A 250 8.56 -1.23 8.52
CA LEU A 250 9.02 -2.34 9.34
C LEU A 250 10.21 -1.85 10.16
N ASP A 251 10.21 -2.14 11.45
CA ASP A 251 11.35 -1.89 12.33
C ASP A 251 12.57 -2.72 11.89
N VAL A 252 13.75 -2.09 11.85
CA VAL A 252 14.98 -2.72 11.37
C VAL A 252 15.42 -3.92 12.23
N ASP A 253 15.29 -3.84 13.55
CA ASP A 253 15.66 -4.93 14.45
C ASP A 253 14.66 -6.07 14.36
N VAL A 254 13.37 -5.75 14.21
CA VAL A 254 12.32 -6.74 13.94
C VAL A 254 12.59 -7.46 12.61
N PHE A 255 12.94 -6.72 11.55
CA PHE A 255 13.33 -7.32 10.27
C PHE A 255 14.48 -8.30 10.44
N ARG A 256 15.56 -7.89 11.14
CA ARG A 256 16.73 -8.76 11.36
C ARG A 256 16.36 -10.02 12.14
N ALA A 257 15.56 -9.89 13.18
CA ALA A 257 15.08 -11.03 13.96
C ALA A 257 14.21 -11.98 13.11
N GLN A 258 13.31 -11.44 12.30
CA GLN A 258 12.49 -12.22 11.36
C GLN A 258 13.35 -12.92 10.31
N PHE A 259 14.27 -12.20 9.68
CA PHE A 259 15.14 -12.75 8.62
C PHE A 259 16.02 -13.89 9.12
N ARG A 260 16.56 -13.79 10.34
CA ARG A 260 17.33 -14.88 10.98
C ARG A 260 16.48 -16.13 11.24
N SER A 261 15.18 -15.98 11.46
CA SER A 261 14.27 -17.11 11.69
C SER A 261 13.98 -17.94 10.44
N PHE A 262 14.31 -17.45 9.24
CA PHE A 262 14.04 -18.16 7.98
C PHE A 262 14.98 -19.36 7.73
N GLY A 263 16.11 -19.42 8.44
CA GLY A 263 17.15 -20.44 8.22
C GLY A 263 17.95 -20.21 6.92
N GLU A 264 18.74 -21.21 6.52
CA GLU A 264 19.66 -21.09 5.37
C GLU A 264 18.94 -21.07 4.01
N LYS A 265 17.84 -21.82 3.88
CA LYS A 265 17.04 -21.91 2.66
C LYS A 265 15.96 -20.83 2.66
N ARG A 266 16.40 -19.57 2.58
CA ARG A 266 15.57 -18.36 2.60
C ARG A 266 15.40 -17.75 1.20
N PRO A 267 14.29 -17.02 0.95
CA PRO A 267 14.13 -16.24 -0.27
C PRO A 267 15.19 -15.14 -0.34
N SER A 268 15.46 -14.67 -1.56
CA SER A 268 16.14 -13.40 -1.76
C SER A 268 15.19 -12.26 -1.40
N ILE A 269 15.68 -11.31 -0.60
CA ILE A 269 14.94 -10.12 -0.19
C ILE A 269 15.57 -8.91 -0.87
N VAL A 270 14.74 -8.10 -1.52
CA VAL A 270 15.14 -6.81 -2.10
C VAL A 270 14.40 -5.70 -1.39
N VAL A 271 15.12 -4.76 -0.80
CA VAL A 271 14.54 -3.62 -0.08
C VAL A 271 14.72 -2.36 -0.91
N PHE A 272 13.62 -1.79 -1.38
CA PHE A 272 13.61 -0.44 -1.92
C PHE A 272 13.36 0.54 -0.78
N LEU A 273 14.28 1.48 -0.57
CA LEU A 273 14.20 2.47 0.51
C LEU A 273 14.42 3.88 0.00
N SER A 274 14.08 4.87 0.82
CA SER A 274 14.45 6.26 0.59
C SER A 274 14.67 6.95 1.93
N ARG A 275 15.88 7.48 2.16
CA ARG A 275 16.21 8.25 3.37
C ARG A 275 15.32 9.49 3.54
N GLN A 276 14.74 9.94 2.44
CA GLN A 276 13.90 11.13 2.37
C GLN A 276 12.39 10.81 2.40
N ASP A 277 12.01 9.58 2.77
CA ASP A 277 10.62 9.12 2.87
C ASP A 277 9.92 9.79 4.06
N ARG A 278 8.97 10.68 3.77
CA ARG A 278 8.26 11.48 4.78
C ARG A 278 7.18 10.67 5.48
N ALA A 279 6.59 9.67 4.81
CA ALA A 279 5.59 8.81 5.43
C ALA A 279 6.23 7.94 6.53
N LEU A 280 7.41 7.40 6.27
CA LEU A 280 8.16 6.61 7.25
C LEU A 280 8.70 7.46 8.40
N GLN A 281 9.04 8.73 8.17
CA GLN A 281 9.35 9.67 9.25
C GLN A 281 8.16 9.87 10.22
N LEU A 282 6.93 9.95 9.69
CA LEU A 282 5.72 10.01 10.51
C LEU A 282 5.49 8.70 11.26
N SER A 283 5.63 7.55 10.60
CA SER A 283 5.50 6.24 11.24
C SER A 283 6.54 6.02 12.33
N ARG A 284 7.78 6.48 12.13
CA ARG A 284 8.84 6.48 13.15
C ARG A 284 8.39 7.22 14.40
N GLY A 285 7.80 8.41 14.26
CA GLY A 285 7.23 9.16 15.38
C GLY A 285 6.16 8.40 16.15
N ILE A 286 5.24 7.74 15.44
CA ILE A 286 4.15 6.93 16.04
C ILE A 286 4.72 5.66 16.70
N GLY A 287 5.75 5.06 16.12
CA GLY A 287 6.38 3.82 16.56
C GLY A 287 7.35 3.96 17.73
N GLY A 288 7.41 5.11 18.41
CA GLY A 288 8.34 5.32 19.52
C GLY A 288 9.74 5.73 19.07
N ASN A 289 9.85 6.41 17.91
CA ASN A 289 11.08 6.94 17.32
C ASN A 289 12.10 5.89 16.83
N VAL A 290 11.64 4.65 16.59
CA VAL A 290 12.49 3.57 16.07
C VAL A 290 12.69 3.68 14.57
N GLU A 291 13.88 3.30 14.11
CA GLU A 291 14.28 3.36 12.71
C GLU A 291 13.44 2.40 11.86
N ARG A 292 12.94 2.90 10.71
CA ARG A 292 12.14 2.11 9.77
C ARG A 292 13.03 1.63 8.64
N LEU A 293 12.96 0.35 8.32
CA LEU A 293 13.72 -0.33 7.27
C LEU A 293 13.71 0.43 5.94
N GLY A 294 12.57 1.05 5.57
CA GLY A 294 12.45 1.79 4.32
C GLY A 294 13.05 3.20 4.33
N ALA A 295 13.64 3.65 5.44
CA ALA A 295 14.21 4.98 5.61
C ALA A 295 15.59 4.99 6.32
N ILE A 296 16.21 3.81 6.49
CA ILE A 296 17.56 3.69 7.06
C ILE A 296 18.62 4.30 6.13
N ASP A 297 19.76 4.71 6.67
CA ASP A 297 20.95 4.94 5.85
C ASP A 297 21.67 3.61 5.59
N PRO A 298 21.77 3.14 4.33
CA PRO A 298 22.37 1.84 4.06
C PRO A 298 23.85 1.75 4.46
N SER A 299 24.58 2.87 4.44
CA SER A 299 26.01 2.90 4.75
C SER A 299 26.30 2.67 6.23
N GLU A 300 25.32 2.85 7.10
CA GLU A 300 25.44 2.70 8.55
C GLU A 300 25.01 1.31 9.05
N GLN A 301 24.61 0.41 8.15
CA GLN A 301 23.89 -0.81 8.52
C GLN A 301 24.70 -2.06 8.16
N PRO A 302 25.40 -2.70 9.12
CA PRO A 302 26.41 -3.73 8.85
C PRO A 302 25.85 -5.07 8.35
N TRP A 303 24.52 -5.23 8.36
CA TRP A 303 23.83 -6.43 7.87
C TRP A 303 23.34 -6.28 6.42
N ILE A 304 23.39 -5.07 5.85
CA ILE A 304 23.11 -4.87 4.42
C ILE A 304 24.23 -5.55 3.64
N GLY A 305 23.86 -6.41 2.69
CA GLY A 305 24.80 -7.32 2.01
C GLY A 305 24.98 -8.68 2.71
N GLU A 306 24.27 -8.95 3.82
CA GLU A 306 24.12 -10.35 4.29
C GLU A 306 23.52 -11.20 3.16
N LYS A 307 24.06 -12.40 2.94
CA LYS A 307 23.68 -13.28 1.83
C LYS A 307 22.15 -13.41 1.70
N GLY A 308 21.58 -12.85 0.64
CA GLY A 308 20.14 -12.90 0.37
C GLY A 308 19.35 -11.67 0.79
N VAL A 309 19.99 -10.57 1.21
CA VAL A 309 19.36 -9.24 1.30
C VAL A 309 20.11 -8.26 0.41
N GLU A 310 19.38 -7.67 -0.53
CA GLU A 310 19.85 -6.62 -1.42
C GLU A 310 19.07 -5.33 -1.14
N VAL A 311 19.74 -4.19 -1.28
CA VAL A 311 19.15 -2.88 -0.98
C VAL A 311 19.27 -1.98 -2.19
N VAL A 312 18.18 -1.31 -2.54
CA VAL A 312 18.11 -0.29 -3.59
C VAL A 312 17.72 1.03 -2.93
N ASP A 313 18.67 1.97 -2.89
CA ASP A 313 18.42 3.31 -2.37
C ASP A 313 17.83 4.21 -3.46
N LEU A 314 16.57 4.62 -3.28
CA LEU A 314 15.84 5.54 -4.15
C LEU A 314 15.87 6.98 -3.62
N SER A 315 16.76 7.32 -2.69
CA SER A 315 16.90 8.67 -2.10
C SER A 315 17.00 9.75 -3.17
N ASP A 316 17.86 9.54 -4.16
CA ASP A 316 18.16 10.50 -5.22
C ASP A 316 17.30 10.30 -6.48
N THR A 317 16.39 9.32 -6.46
CA THR A 317 15.45 9.06 -7.56
C THR A 317 14.28 10.05 -7.51
N ALA A 318 13.95 10.63 -8.68
CA ALA A 318 12.78 11.49 -8.85
C ALA A 318 11.46 10.70 -8.73
N GLY A 319 10.41 11.35 -8.25
CA GLY A 319 9.06 10.80 -8.17
C GLY A 319 8.03 11.90 -7.97
N ALA A 320 6.79 11.64 -8.40
CA ALA A 320 5.69 12.61 -8.31
C ALA A 320 5.09 12.69 -6.89
N ASP A 321 5.23 11.63 -6.09
CA ASP A 321 4.73 11.55 -4.71
C ASP A 321 5.43 12.56 -3.77
N PRO A 322 4.69 13.54 -3.19
CA PRO A 322 5.23 14.48 -2.23
C PRO A 322 5.76 13.85 -0.94
N LEU A 323 5.28 12.65 -0.58
CA LEU A 323 5.77 11.89 0.58
C LEU A 323 7.02 11.07 0.26
N ARG A 324 7.34 10.90 -1.02
CA ARG A 324 8.48 10.11 -1.49
C ARG A 324 8.40 8.64 -1.06
N HIS A 325 7.19 8.14 -0.82
CA HIS A 325 6.89 6.79 -0.30
C HIS A 325 6.47 5.80 -1.39
N SER A 326 6.11 6.32 -2.57
CA SER A 326 5.59 5.55 -3.70
C SER A 326 6.50 5.59 -4.93
N LYS A 327 7.76 6.02 -4.78
CA LYS A 327 8.75 6.15 -5.88
C LYS A 327 8.91 4.84 -6.67
N PHE A 328 8.85 3.69 -5.99
CA PHE A 328 8.96 2.37 -6.61
C PHE A 328 7.89 2.07 -7.67
N ALA A 329 6.71 2.68 -7.55
CA ALA A 329 5.55 2.46 -8.43
C ALA A 329 5.31 3.60 -9.42
N GLN A 330 5.84 4.80 -9.12
CA GLN A 330 5.59 6.01 -9.91
C GLN A 330 6.75 6.41 -10.81
N ASN A 331 7.96 5.92 -10.56
CA ASN A 331 9.09 6.17 -11.44
C ASN A 331 9.12 5.08 -12.54
N PRO A 332 8.95 5.42 -13.83
CA PRO A 332 8.89 4.44 -14.90
C PRO A 332 10.12 3.55 -15.01
N ASP A 333 11.31 4.07 -14.70
CA ASP A 333 12.55 3.29 -14.78
C ASP A 333 12.64 2.29 -13.63
N VAL A 334 12.21 2.69 -12.41
CA VAL A 334 12.13 1.76 -11.27
C VAL A 334 11.11 0.66 -11.53
N VAL A 335 9.96 0.99 -12.11
CA VAL A 335 8.90 0.02 -12.42
C VAL A 335 9.32 -0.93 -13.53
N ARG A 336 9.97 -0.45 -14.59
CA ARG A 336 10.52 -1.30 -15.65
C ARG A 336 11.56 -2.27 -15.09
N PHE A 337 12.47 -1.74 -14.27
CA PHE A 337 13.50 -2.54 -13.62
C PHE A 337 12.93 -3.62 -12.68
N LEU A 338 11.90 -3.28 -11.90
CA LEU A 338 11.15 -4.23 -11.07
C LEU A 338 10.66 -5.42 -11.91
N GLY A 339 10.13 -5.15 -13.11
CA GLY A 339 9.70 -6.16 -14.06
C GLY A 339 10.86 -6.98 -14.60
N GLU A 340 11.81 -6.33 -15.26
CA GLU A 340 12.90 -6.97 -16.00
C GLU A 340 13.79 -7.84 -15.10
N GLU A 341 14.21 -7.31 -13.95
CA GLU A 341 15.24 -7.94 -13.15
C GLU A 341 14.68 -8.79 -12.00
N LEU A 342 13.56 -8.37 -11.39
CA LEU A 342 13.06 -9.01 -10.16
C LEU A 342 11.85 -9.93 -10.37
N ILE A 343 10.99 -9.63 -11.35
CA ILE A 343 9.80 -10.45 -11.64
C ILE A 343 10.07 -11.40 -12.81
N ASN A 344 10.69 -10.90 -13.87
CA ASN A 344 10.93 -11.62 -15.12
C ASN A 344 12.31 -12.28 -15.18
N GLY A 345 13.23 -11.88 -14.30
CA GLY A 345 14.58 -12.41 -14.22
C GLY A 345 14.62 -13.93 -14.02
N ALA A 346 15.64 -14.58 -14.58
CA ALA A 346 15.88 -16.01 -14.39
C ALA A 346 16.64 -16.32 -13.08
N SER A 347 17.16 -15.29 -12.41
CA SER A 347 18.03 -15.41 -11.25
C SER A 347 17.24 -15.45 -9.95
N ARG A 348 17.61 -16.38 -9.06
CA ARG A 348 17.06 -16.53 -7.69
C ARG A 348 17.41 -15.39 -6.72
N ALA A 349 18.28 -14.49 -7.16
CA ALA A 349 18.75 -13.34 -6.41
C ALA A 349 19.11 -12.23 -7.40
N PRO A 350 19.00 -10.96 -7.00
CA PRO A 350 19.50 -9.86 -7.80
C PRO A 350 21.00 -10.04 -8.10
N PRO A 351 21.49 -9.62 -9.28
CA PRO A 351 22.91 -9.64 -9.59
C PRO A 351 23.75 -8.83 -8.57
N THR A 352 25.02 -9.20 -8.38
CA THR A 352 25.97 -8.34 -7.65
C THR A 352 26.07 -6.96 -8.32
N GLY A 353 26.01 -5.88 -7.55
CA GLY A 353 25.98 -4.50 -8.08
C GLY A 353 24.60 -4.04 -8.58
N PHE A 354 23.54 -4.76 -8.26
CA PHE A 354 22.16 -4.44 -8.64
C PHE A 354 21.69 -3.05 -8.18
N GLY A 355 22.01 -2.67 -6.94
CA GLY A 355 21.72 -1.32 -6.43
C GLY A 355 22.51 -0.23 -7.15
N GLU A 356 23.76 -0.51 -7.54
CA GLU A 356 24.62 0.42 -8.30
C GLU A 356 24.09 0.63 -9.72
N ARG A 357 23.68 -0.45 -10.43
CA ARG A 357 23.03 -0.37 -11.75
C ARG A 357 21.75 0.45 -11.71
N MET A 358 20.97 0.34 -10.63
CA MET A 358 19.81 1.22 -10.43
C MET A 358 20.20 2.67 -10.16
N GLY A 359 21.25 2.89 -9.37
CA GLY A 359 21.84 4.21 -9.20
C GLY A 359 22.21 4.85 -10.54
N GLU A 360 22.84 4.09 -11.43
CA GLU A 360 23.19 4.52 -12.79
C GLU A 360 21.97 4.79 -13.67
N LEU A 361 20.96 3.90 -13.66
CA LEU A 361 19.71 4.12 -14.40
C LEU A 361 18.96 5.37 -13.92
N SER A 362 18.92 5.59 -12.60
CA SER A 362 18.21 6.72 -12.00
C SER A 362 18.95 8.06 -12.15
N THR A 363 20.26 8.05 -12.41
CA THR A 363 21.08 9.25 -12.65
C THR A 363 21.28 9.54 -14.15
N GLY A 364 21.13 8.53 -15.02
CA GLY A 364 21.45 8.60 -16.45
C GLY A 364 20.37 9.19 -17.38
N VAL A 365 19.14 9.42 -16.92
CA VAL A 365 18.03 9.89 -17.77
C VAL A 365 17.58 11.29 -17.37
N VAL A 366 18.33 12.31 -17.80
CA VAL A 366 17.88 13.72 -17.81
C VAL A 366 17.52 14.20 -19.23
N GLN A 367 17.73 13.38 -20.27
CA GLN A 367 17.46 13.78 -21.65
C GLN A 367 16.51 12.81 -22.36
N GLY A 368 15.22 13.15 -22.39
CA GLY A 368 14.20 12.41 -23.13
C GLY A 368 12.80 13.00 -23.02
N VAL A 369 12.53 14.04 -23.81
CA VAL A 369 11.20 14.54 -24.27
C VAL A 369 10.16 14.90 -23.18
N GLY A 370 10.07 16.20 -22.89
CA GLY A 370 8.78 16.90 -22.84
C GLY A 370 7.74 16.49 -21.80
N GLY A 371 8.13 16.26 -20.54
CA GLY A 371 7.18 16.15 -19.45
C GLY A 371 6.64 17.53 -19.06
N VAL A 372 5.45 17.90 -19.53
CA VAL A 372 4.67 18.95 -18.85
C VAL A 372 4.49 18.50 -17.41
N ALA A 373 4.91 19.34 -16.45
CA ALA A 373 4.66 19.11 -15.03
C ALA A 373 3.16 19.18 -14.76
N GLY A 374 2.45 18.10 -15.10
CA GLY A 374 1.10 17.86 -14.64
C GLY A 374 1.20 17.62 -13.15
N ILE A 375 0.63 18.53 -12.35
CA ILE A 375 0.39 18.29 -10.94
C ILE A 375 -0.56 17.08 -10.87
N ALA A 376 -0.01 15.89 -10.63
CA ALA A 376 -0.78 14.70 -10.34
C ALA A 376 -1.37 14.87 -8.93
N VAL A 377 -2.55 15.47 -8.85
CA VAL A 377 -3.35 15.55 -7.62
C VAL A 377 -4.02 14.20 -7.42
N ASN A 378 -3.28 13.23 -6.88
CA ASN A 378 -3.85 11.98 -6.36
C ASN A 378 -3.05 11.47 -5.15
N ALA A 379 -2.93 12.32 -4.13
CA ALA A 379 -2.51 11.90 -2.80
C ALA A 379 -3.52 12.43 -1.77
N PRO A 380 -4.43 11.60 -1.23
CA PRO A 380 -5.02 11.90 0.06
C PRO A 380 -4.11 11.31 1.13
N ILE A 381 -3.01 12.01 1.42
CA ILE A 381 -2.42 11.98 2.76
C ILE A 381 -2.18 13.43 3.14
N ALA A 382 -3.11 13.93 3.96
CA ALA A 382 -3.06 15.25 4.55
C ALA A 382 -1.67 15.49 5.16
N ILE A 383 -0.95 16.43 4.55
CA ILE A 383 0.22 17.10 5.11
C ILE A 383 -0.20 17.62 6.49
N VAL A 384 0.36 17.04 7.56
CA VAL A 384 0.25 17.44 8.98
C VAL A 384 -0.96 18.36 9.25
N ASP A 385 -2.13 17.75 9.35
CA ASP A 385 -3.37 18.41 9.66
C ASP A 385 -3.32 18.96 11.11
N PRO A 386 -3.73 20.22 11.36
CA PRO A 386 -4.10 20.68 12.71
C PRO A 386 -4.99 19.68 13.47
N ASP A 387 -5.82 18.90 12.78
CA ASP A 387 -6.66 17.84 13.35
C ASP A 387 -5.88 16.64 13.86
N PHE A 388 -4.71 16.33 13.29
CA PHE A 388 -3.82 15.32 13.87
C PHE A 388 -3.23 15.80 15.20
N ARG A 389 -2.88 17.09 15.30
CA ARG A 389 -2.42 17.69 16.57
C ARG A 389 -3.53 17.71 17.61
N ARG A 390 -4.76 18.07 17.21
CA ARG A 390 -5.94 18.08 18.09
C ARG A 390 -6.31 16.68 18.55
N ALA A 391 -6.41 15.70 17.64
CA ALA A 391 -6.73 14.32 18.00
C ALA A 391 -5.65 13.65 18.87
N TYR A 392 -4.37 13.98 18.66
CA TYR A 392 -3.29 13.53 19.54
C TYR A 392 -3.38 14.18 20.93
N ALA A 393 -3.69 15.47 21.01
CA ALA A 393 -3.92 16.17 22.27
C ALA A 393 -5.14 15.62 23.01
N ASP A 394 -6.26 15.37 22.32
CA ASP A 394 -7.49 14.81 22.87
C ASP A 394 -7.26 13.39 23.40
N ARG A 395 -6.49 12.57 22.69
CA ARG A 395 -6.17 11.19 23.10
C ARG A 395 -5.18 11.16 24.28
N LEU A 396 -4.23 12.10 24.34
CA LEU A 396 -3.38 12.33 25.53
C LEU A 396 -4.19 12.81 26.73
N GLN A 397 -5.18 13.65 26.50
CA GLN A 397 -6.05 14.15 27.55
C GLN A 397 -6.95 13.04 28.09
N GLN A 398 -7.58 12.24 27.22
CA GLN A 398 -8.35 11.05 27.61
C GLN A 398 -7.49 10.02 28.37
N PHE A 399 -6.24 9.81 27.94
CA PHE A 399 -5.30 8.95 28.67
C PHE A 399 -4.96 9.53 30.06
N ARG A 400 -4.71 10.84 30.17
CA ARG A 400 -4.49 11.50 31.46
C ARG A 400 -5.72 11.41 32.37
N GLU A 401 -6.92 11.57 31.81
CA GLU A 401 -8.18 11.43 32.55
C GLU A 401 -8.42 9.98 32.99
N ALA A 402 -8.08 8.99 32.17
CA ALA A 402 -8.11 7.57 32.52
C ALA A 402 -7.09 7.21 33.61
N VAL A 403 -5.88 7.77 33.56
CA VAL A 403 -4.86 7.57 34.60
C VAL A 403 -5.26 8.27 35.89
N ASN A 404 -5.76 9.51 35.82
CA ASN A 404 -6.20 10.26 37.00
C ASN A 404 -7.43 9.63 37.66
N SER A 405 -8.36 9.08 36.88
CA SER A 405 -9.50 8.32 37.42
C SER A 405 -9.06 7.00 38.03
N ALA A 406 -8.10 6.29 37.42
CA ALA A 406 -7.52 5.08 38.00
C ALA A 406 -6.80 5.37 39.34
N VAL A 407 -6.03 6.47 39.43
CA VAL A 407 -5.35 6.91 40.65
C VAL A 407 -6.34 7.39 41.73
N ALA A 408 -7.44 8.05 41.34
CA ALA A 408 -8.49 8.47 42.26
C ALA A 408 -9.40 7.33 42.76
N SER A 409 -9.39 6.18 42.06
CA SER A 409 -10.14 4.97 42.41
C SER A 409 -9.32 3.91 43.17
N GLY A 410 -8.07 4.22 43.53
CA GLY A 410 -7.24 3.34 44.35
C GLY A 410 -7.87 3.13 45.73
N PRO A 411 -7.83 1.91 46.30
CA PRO A 411 -8.51 1.61 47.55
C PRO A 411 -7.87 2.37 48.71
N ASP A 412 -8.67 3.12 49.47
CA ASP A 412 -8.32 3.64 50.79
C ASP A 412 -7.74 2.49 51.63
N ARG A 413 -6.49 2.66 52.08
CA ARG A 413 -5.87 1.83 53.12
C ARG A 413 -5.69 2.64 54.37
#